data_AF-A0A5C9BWT6-F1
#
_entry.id   AF-A0A5C9BWT6-F1
#
_cell.length_a   1.000
_cell.length_b   1.000
_cell.length_c   1.000
_cell.angle_alpha   90.00
_cell.angle_beta   90.00
_cell.angle_gamma   90.00
#
_symmetry.space_group_name_H-M   'P 1'
#
loop_
_entity.id
_entity.type
_entity.pdbx_description
1 polymer ?
#
loop_
_entity_poly.entity_id
_entity_poly.type
_entity_poly.pdbx_seq_one_letter_code
_entity_poly.pdbx_strand_id
1 'polypeptide(L)'
;MTGTEPEAGAARPKEKNEGLARSLIRVALPRWRGKRYSLSKLFFNFYLLAMGSFVAIAFTADFVISTAQRGITDDYARRFMRGTITLIEDELFRQPRREWQKRLKEIDDKFSYKLGIVERMSLDRMLTPSQVIKLDAGDIAIDHDGDIMYHRLGTSSQVLVVGPLAANRNPELKDRLPLELRLRLLTWSLIGLIFAVALWFWIRPVWRDLEGLRQTALDLGDGHFDAVSPPVRTQLFAPLSDTMNSMAERIRQLLATHRELSCGISHELRTPIARMRFALEMLSETEQREERERLWAMMEADLDELDHGSAFFQRQAGRVVDRRGRFRPPARPQA
;
A
#
# COMPACT_ATOMS: atom_id res chain seq x y z
N MET A 1 3.85 87.49 18.78
CA MET A 1 2.74 88.43 18.48
C MET A 1 2.61 88.42 16.97
N THR A 2 1.54 88.03 16.29
CA THR A 2 0.12 87.74 16.57
C THR A 2 -0.34 87.12 15.24
N GLY A 3 -0.86 85.90 15.15
CA GLY A 3 -2.20 85.52 15.56
C GLY A 3 -3.16 85.65 14.38
N THR A 4 -3.53 84.53 13.74
CA THR A 4 -4.79 84.33 12.99
C THR A 4 -5.01 82.83 12.70
N GLU A 5 -5.86 82.19 13.51
CA GLU A 5 -6.77 81.10 13.10
C GLU A 5 -8.17 81.74 12.87
N PRO A 6 -9.22 81.01 12.45
CA PRO A 6 -9.35 80.05 11.33
C PRO A 6 -10.60 80.39 10.47
N GLU A 7 -10.76 79.79 9.28
CA GLU A 7 -12.09 79.69 8.65
C GLU A 7 -12.46 78.23 8.38
N ALA A 8 -13.64 77.87 8.88
CA ALA A 8 -14.29 76.59 8.73
C ALA A 8 -15.04 76.53 7.40
N GLY A 9 -14.81 75.46 6.63
CA GLY A 9 -15.57 75.12 5.44
C GLY A 9 -15.83 73.62 5.39
N ALA A 10 -17.09 73.24 5.50
CA ALA A 10 -17.56 71.87 5.62
C ALA A 10 -17.49 71.05 4.30
N ALA A 11 -17.53 69.72 4.49
CA ALA A 11 -18.22 68.72 3.66
C ALA A 11 -17.41 67.79 2.71
N ARG A 12 -17.36 66.52 3.18
CA ARG A 12 -17.48 65.21 2.48
C ARG A 12 -16.25 64.55 1.82
N PRO A 13 -15.95 63.28 2.16
CA PRO A 13 -15.04 62.42 1.39
C PRO A 13 -15.80 61.64 0.29
N LYS A 14 -15.43 61.88 -0.97
CA LYS A 14 -15.46 60.91 -2.10
C LYS A 14 -14.01 60.44 -2.21
N GLU A 15 -13.60 59.18 -2.18
CA GLU A 15 -14.04 57.97 -2.88
C GLU A 15 -13.56 56.76 -2.06
N LYS A 16 -14.49 55.87 -1.68
CA LYS A 16 -14.15 54.56 -1.10
C LYS A 16 -15.07 53.49 -1.68
N ASN A 17 -15.28 53.50 -3.00
CA ASN A 17 -16.26 52.60 -3.64
C ASN A 17 -15.74 51.79 -4.84
N GLU A 18 -14.44 51.78 -5.13
CA GLU A 18 -13.89 50.88 -6.17
C GLU A 18 -13.34 49.55 -5.63
N GLY A 19 -13.27 49.38 -4.31
CA GLY A 19 -12.79 48.13 -3.68
C GLY A 19 -13.85 47.04 -3.46
N LEU A 20 -15.15 47.39 -3.52
CA LEU A 20 -16.23 46.48 -3.11
C LEU A 20 -16.77 45.59 -4.23
N ALA A 21 -16.59 45.96 -5.50
CA ALA A 21 -17.07 45.16 -6.63
C ALA A 21 -16.20 43.91 -6.91
N ARG A 22 -14.97 43.84 -6.37
CA ARG A 22 -14.05 42.69 -6.55
C ARG A 22 -14.07 41.67 -5.42
N SER A 23 -14.81 41.91 -4.32
CA SER A 23 -14.73 41.04 -3.13
C SER A 23 -15.81 39.96 -3.03
N LEU A 24 -16.81 39.95 -3.91
CA LEU A 24 -17.98 39.05 -3.77
C LEU A 24 -17.83 37.67 -4.42
N ILE A 25 -16.69 37.38 -5.05
CA ILE A 25 -16.47 36.09 -5.74
C ILE A 25 -15.14 35.46 -5.29
N ARG A 26 -15.07 35.07 -4.01
CA ARG A 26 -14.18 33.99 -3.58
C ARG A 26 -14.96 33.09 -2.64
N VAL A 27 -15.74 32.17 -3.22
CA VAL A 27 -16.16 30.97 -2.50
C VAL A 27 -14.89 30.16 -2.26
N ALA A 28 -14.25 30.38 -1.11
CA ALA A 28 -13.14 29.58 -0.66
C ALA A 28 -13.70 28.20 -0.26
N LEU A 29 -13.62 27.24 -1.18
CA LEU A 29 -13.87 25.83 -0.88
C LEU A 29 -13.03 25.46 0.37
N PRO A 30 -13.58 24.72 1.34
CA PRO A 30 -12.83 24.33 2.53
C PRO A 30 -11.58 23.57 2.09
N ARG A 31 -10.39 24.12 2.41
CA ARG A 31 -9.10 23.49 2.09
C ARG A 31 -9.06 22.13 2.77
N TRP A 32 -9.25 21.07 1.99
CA TRP A 32 -9.34 19.71 2.48
C TRP A 32 -7.99 19.28 3.06
N ARG A 33 -7.84 19.43 4.38
CA ARG A 33 -6.67 18.96 5.15
C ARG A 33 -6.84 17.48 5.48
N GLY A 34 -6.87 16.64 4.45
CA GLY A 34 -6.64 15.21 4.64
C GLY A 34 -5.30 15.03 5.37
N LYS A 35 -5.28 14.35 6.52
CA LYS A 35 -4.05 13.96 7.21
C LYS A 35 -3.12 13.38 6.16
N ARG A 36 -1.96 14.00 5.93
CA ARG A 36 -0.92 13.54 5.00
C ARG A 36 -0.33 12.24 5.52
N TYR A 37 -1.09 11.15 5.48
CA TYR A 37 -0.47 9.85 5.39
C TYR A 37 0.31 9.91 4.09
N SER A 38 1.62 10.08 4.20
CA SER A 38 2.52 9.95 3.07
C SER A 38 2.23 8.55 2.56
N LEU A 39 1.58 8.50 1.40
CA LEU A 39 1.13 7.29 0.75
C LEU A 39 2.35 6.32 0.71
N SER A 40 3.58 6.87 0.64
CA SER A 40 4.86 6.18 0.59
C SER A 40 5.14 5.37 1.86
N LYS A 41 4.66 5.82 3.03
CA LYS A 41 4.72 5.04 4.27
C LYS A 41 3.80 3.82 4.23
N LEU A 42 2.61 3.96 3.66
CA LEU A 42 1.65 2.86 3.55
C LEU A 42 2.17 1.79 2.58
N PHE A 43 2.77 2.24 1.48
CA PHE A 43 3.51 1.39 0.54
C PHE A 43 4.69 0.67 1.18
N PHE A 44 5.55 1.41 1.89
CA PHE A 44 6.70 0.84 2.56
C PHE A 44 6.27 -0.21 3.60
N ASN A 45 5.23 0.08 4.38
CA ASN A 45 4.69 -0.87 5.36
C ASN A 45 4.11 -2.12 4.69
N PHE A 46 3.37 -1.98 3.58
CA PHE A 46 2.87 -3.13 2.83
C PHE A 46 3.99 -3.98 2.26
N TYR A 47 5.00 -3.34 1.66
CA TYR A 47 6.19 -4.02 1.14
C TYR A 47 6.93 -4.79 2.24
N LEU A 48 7.14 -4.16 3.40
CA LEU A 48 7.83 -4.77 4.53
C LEU A 48 7.03 -5.96 5.10
N LEU A 49 5.70 -5.84 5.18
CA LEU A 49 4.81 -6.92 5.62
C LEU A 49 4.84 -8.11 4.63
N ALA A 50 4.76 -7.83 3.33
CA ALA A 50 4.85 -8.87 2.30
C ALA A 50 6.20 -9.58 2.29
N MET A 51 7.30 -8.83 2.40
CA MET A 51 8.65 -9.39 2.51
C MET A 51 8.82 -10.21 3.79
N GLY A 52 8.36 -9.69 4.93
CA GLY A 52 8.39 -10.40 6.20
C GLY A 52 7.60 -11.71 6.17
N SER A 53 6.43 -11.70 5.54
CA SER A 53 5.61 -12.90 5.32
C SER A 53 6.35 -13.93 4.45
N PHE A 54 7.01 -13.49 3.38
CA PHE A 54 7.81 -14.38 2.53
C PHE A 54 8.93 -15.05 3.32
N VAL A 55 9.68 -14.29 4.12
CA VAL A 55 10.76 -14.82 4.97
C VAL A 55 10.21 -15.80 6.02
N ALA A 56 9.07 -15.50 6.62
CA ALA A 56 8.42 -16.39 7.60
C ALA A 56 7.97 -17.71 6.95
N ILE A 57 7.36 -17.65 5.77
CA ILE A 57 6.93 -18.85 5.02
C ILE A 57 8.15 -19.68 4.62
N ALA A 58 9.18 -19.03 4.09
CA ALA A 58 10.46 -19.64 3.75
C ALA A 58 11.06 -20.43 4.92
N PHE A 59 11.19 -19.77 6.08
CA PHE A 59 11.74 -20.39 7.29
C PHE A 59 10.86 -21.56 7.77
N THR A 60 9.53 -21.38 7.73
CA THR A 60 8.58 -22.42 8.14
C THR A 60 8.66 -23.63 7.20
N ALA A 61 8.75 -23.41 5.89
CA ALA A 61 8.89 -24.48 4.91
C ALA A 61 10.20 -25.25 5.12
N ASP A 62 11.32 -24.55 5.34
CA ASP A 62 12.60 -25.18 5.66
C ASP A 62 12.53 -26.01 6.95
N PHE A 63 11.89 -25.49 8.00
CA PHE A 63 11.66 -26.23 9.25
C PHE A 63 10.81 -27.49 9.05
N VAL A 64 9.72 -27.40 8.28
CA VAL A 64 8.84 -28.54 8.00
C VAL A 64 9.54 -29.58 7.14
N ILE A 65 10.21 -29.17 6.06
CA ILE A 65 10.94 -30.07 5.15
C ILE A 65 12.07 -30.77 5.91
N SER A 66 12.87 -30.02 6.67
CA SER A 66 13.99 -30.59 7.43
C SER A 66 13.51 -31.58 8.49
N THR A 67 12.41 -31.29 9.20
CA THR A 67 11.81 -32.21 10.17
C THR A 67 11.24 -33.46 9.52
N ALA A 68 10.53 -33.32 8.38
CA ALA A 68 9.97 -34.46 7.65
C ALA A 68 11.07 -35.36 7.06
N GLN A 69 12.14 -34.77 6.52
CA GLN A 69 13.26 -35.52 5.94
C GLN A 69 14.08 -36.28 6.99
N ARG A 70 14.27 -35.73 8.20
CA ARG A 70 15.01 -36.43 9.28
C ARG A 70 14.38 -37.78 9.61
N GLY A 71 13.06 -37.84 9.79
CA GLY A 71 12.38 -39.10 10.09
C GLY A 71 12.55 -40.18 9.00
N ILE A 72 12.51 -39.77 7.72
CA ILE A 72 12.72 -40.67 6.59
C ILE A 72 14.18 -41.13 6.50
N THR A 73 15.12 -40.21 6.72
CA THR A 73 16.57 -40.48 6.62
C THR A 73 17.01 -41.44 7.72
N ASP A 74 16.53 -41.26 8.95
CA ASP A 74 16.86 -42.14 10.09
C ASP A 74 16.43 -43.60 9.84
N ASP A 75 15.22 -43.80 9.33
CA ASP A 75 14.72 -45.14 9.03
C ASP A 75 15.48 -45.80 7.87
N TYR A 76 15.80 -45.02 6.84
CA TYR A 76 16.62 -45.49 5.73
C TYR A 76 18.02 -45.89 6.20
N ALA A 77 18.69 -45.00 6.93
CA ALA A 77 20.05 -45.20 7.42
C ALA A 77 20.13 -46.38 8.40
N ARG A 78 19.15 -46.53 9.29
CA ARG A 78 19.00 -47.69 10.19
C ARG A 78 18.91 -49.00 9.41
N ARG A 79 18.03 -49.07 8.39
CA ARG A 79 17.86 -50.28 7.58
C ARG A 79 19.10 -50.61 6.76
N PHE A 80 19.74 -49.59 6.20
CA PHE A 80 20.97 -49.74 5.42
C PHE A 80 22.13 -50.24 6.29
N MET A 81 22.32 -49.64 7.47
CA MET A 81 23.44 -49.96 8.36
C MET A 81 23.24 -51.23 9.19
N ARG A 82 22.00 -51.72 9.33
CA ARG A 82 21.72 -52.95 10.09
C ARG A 82 22.55 -54.14 9.58
N GLY A 83 22.63 -54.33 8.27
CA GLY A 83 23.44 -55.42 7.69
C GLY A 83 24.92 -55.30 8.04
N THR A 84 25.50 -54.10 7.91
CA THR A 84 26.91 -53.84 8.23
C THR A 84 27.21 -54.03 9.71
N ILE A 85 26.34 -53.52 10.59
CA ILE A 85 26.48 -53.65 12.04
C ILE A 85 26.42 -55.12 12.46
N THR A 86 25.49 -55.90 11.92
CA THR A 86 25.41 -57.34 12.20
C THR A 86 26.66 -58.10 11.75
N LEU A 87 27.27 -57.72 10.63
CA LEU A 87 28.53 -58.33 10.18
C LEU A 87 29.71 -57.98 11.12
N ILE A 88 29.76 -56.75 11.62
CA ILE A 88 30.76 -56.34 12.62
C ILE A 88 30.53 -57.10 13.93
N GLU A 89 29.28 -57.24 14.35
CA GLU A 89 28.91 -57.96 15.56
C GLU A 89 29.31 -59.45 15.48
N ASP A 90 29.03 -60.13 14.37
CA ASP A 90 29.42 -61.53 14.16
C ASP A 90 30.96 -61.70 14.24
N GLU A 91 31.71 -60.77 13.63
CA GLU A 91 33.18 -60.83 13.67
C GLU A 91 33.75 -60.54 15.07
N LEU A 92 33.12 -59.64 15.84
CA LEU A 92 33.51 -59.39 17.24
C LEU A 92 33.19 -60.60 18.13
N PHE A 93 32.04 -61.24 17.96
CA PHE A 93 31.61 -62.37 18.78
C PHE A 93 32.40 -63.66 18.56
N ARG A 94 33.13 -63.78 17.45
CA ARG A 94 34.11 -64.85 17.24
C ARG A 94 35.31 -64.78 18.19
N GLN A 95 35.54 -63.63 18.82
CA GLN A 95 36.70 -63.36 19.67
C GLN A 95 36.26 -63.15 21.13
N PRO A 96 37.13 -63.43 22.11
CA PRO A 96 36.83 -63.16 23.52
C PRO A 96 36.59 -61.66 23.77
N ARG A 97 35.68 -61.32 24.70
CA ARG A 97 35.30 -59.93 25.03
C ARG A 97 36.46 -58.98 25.34
N ARG A 98 37.57 -59.51 25.88
CA ARG A 98 38.77 -58.71 26.19
C ARG A 98 39.50 -58.22 24.94
N GLU A 99 39.32 -58.90 23.82
CA GLU A 99 39.99 -58.62 22.56
C GLU A 99 39.14 -57.78 21.60
N TRP A 100 37.86 -57.55 21.91
CA TRP A 100 36.95 -56.76 21.07
C TRP A 100 37.53 -55.39 20.71
N GLN A 101 38.22 -54.74 21.65
CA GLN A 101 38.76 -53.39 21.44
C GLN A 101 39.95 -53.41 20.50
N LYS A 102 40.75 -54.49 20.54
CA LYS A 102 41.88 -54.68 19.63
C LYS A 102 41.38 -55.04 18.24
N ARG A 103 40.40 -55.95 18.15
CA ARG A 103 39.81 -56.37 16.88
C ARG A 103 39.03 -55.26 16.19
N LEU A 104 38.30 -54.44 16.94
CA LEU A 104 37.61 -53.29 16.37
C LEU A 104 38.60 -52.31 15.74
N LYS A 105 39.77 -52.08 16.34
CA LYS A 105 40.82 -51.23 15.74
C LYS A 105 41.34 -51.80 14.42
N GLU A 106 41.51 -53.12 14.31
CA GLU A 106 41.93 -53.76 13.05
C GLU A 106 40.86 -53.64 11.95
N ILE A 107 39.59 -53.58 12.35
CA ILE A 107 38.45 -53.43 11.45
C ILE A 107 38.23 -51.94 11.09
N ASP A 108 38.47 -51.01 12.03
CA ASP A 108 38.33 -49.55 11.85
C ASP A 108 39.09 -49.06 10.61
N ASP A 109 40.30 -49.58 10.38
CA ASP A 109 41.15 -49.20 9.24
C ASP A 109 40.54 -49.55 7.87
N LYS A 110 39.53 -50.42 7.82
CA LYS A 110 38.83 -50.80 6.58
C LYS A 110 37.66 -49.88 6.26
N PHE A 111 37.24 -49.04 7.20
CA PHE A 111 36.07 -48.18 7.05
C PHE A 111 36.47 -46.71 6.91
N SER A 112 35.69 -45.95 6.13
CA SER A 112 35.87 -44.51 5.98
C SER A 112 35.31 -43.69 7.16
N TYR A 113 34.66 -44.36 8.12
CA TYR A 113 34.09 -43.78 9.33
C TYR A 113 34.69 -44.48 10.55
N LYS A 114 34.68 -43.79 11.69
CA LYS A 114 35.24 -44.34 12.93
C LYS A 114 34.31 -45.34 13.60
N LEU A 115 34.91 -46.42 14.08
CA LEU A 115 34.31 -47.44 14.90
C LEU A 115 34.87 -47.33 16.33
N GLY A 116 33.97 -47.30 17.31
CA GLY A 116 34.34 -47.27 18.72
C GLY A 116 33.47 -48.20 19.55
N ILE A 117 33.95 -48.57 20.74
CA ILE A 117 33.10 -49.21 21.75
C ILE A 117 33.10 -48.32 22.98
N VAL A 118 31.91 -48.00 23.44
CA VAL A 118 31.67 -47.20 24.65
C VAL A 118 30.77 -47.95 25.61
N GLU A 119 30.79 -47.54 26.88
CA GLU A 119 29.88 -48.10 27.86
C GLU A 119 28.48 -47.48 27.73
N ARG A 120 27.45 -48.31 27.86
CA ARG A 120 26.05 -47.90 27.78
C ARG A 120 25.72 -46.72 28.72
N MET A 121 26.27 -46.71 29.93
CA MET A 121 26.02 -45.65 30.93
C MET A 121 26.60 -44.29 30.51
N SER A 122 27.67 -44.27 29.71
CA SER A 122 28.24 -43.00 29.22
C SER A 122 27.30 -42.27 28.25
N LEU A 123 26.36 -43.01 27.63
CA LEU A 123 25.44 -42.49 26.63
C LEU A 123 24.17 -41.86 27.22
N ASP A 124 23.87 -42.05 28.52
CA ASP A 124 22.67 -41.48 29.14
C ASP A 124 22.64 -39.94 29.12
N ARG A 125 23.81 -39.30 29.01
CA ARG A 125 23.92 -37.83 28.87
C ARG A 125 23.94 -37.35 27.42
N MET A 126 24.20 -38.25 26.47
CA MET A 126 24.36 -37.91 25.05
C MET A 126 23.08 -38.22 24.26
N LEU A 127 22.34 -39.24 24.67
CA LEU A 127 21.12 -39.69 24.00
C LEU A 127 19.86 -39.19 24.71
N THR A 128 18.83 -38.94 23.90
CA THR A 128 17.47 -38.66 24.39
C THR A 128 16.82 -39.92 24.98
N PRO A 129 15.80 -39.78 25.84
CA PRO A 129 15.12 -40.94 26.44
C PRO A 129 14.57 -41.94 25.42
N SER A 130 14.07 -41.46 24.28
CA SER A 130 13.53 -42.32 23.21
C SER A 130 14.63 -43.10 22.48
N GLN A 131 15.82 -42.50 22.28
CA GLN A 131 16.99 -43.17 21.70
C GLN A 131 17.55 -44.24 22.66
N VAL A 132 17.61 -43.92 23.96
CA VAL A 132 17.98 -44.87 25.02
C VAL A 132 17.10 -46.10 25.01
N ILE A 133 15.77 -45.92 24.98
CA ILE A 133 14.81 -47.04 24.93
C ILE A 133 15.03 -47.90 23.68
N LYS A 134 15.25 -47.27 22.51
CA LYS A 134 15.55 -47.99 21.26
C LYS A 134 16.86 -48.80 21.36
N LEU A 135 17.90 -48.20 21.94
CA LEU A 135 19.20 -48.83 22.12
C LEU A 135 19.12 -50.03 23.08
N ASP A 136 18.37 -49.89 24.18
CA ASP A 136 18.19 -50.94 25.18
C ASP A 136 17.35 -52.10 24.64
N ALA A 137 16.44 -51.83 23.70
CA ALA A 137 15.71 -52.83 22.94
C ALA A 137 16.56 -53.56 21.87
N GLY A 138 17.84 -53.19 21.72
CA GLY A 138 18.77 -53.77 20.73
C GLY A 138 18.61 -53.19 19.32
N ASP A 139 17.84 -52.12 19.14
CA ASP A 139 17.77 -51.42 17.87
C ASP A 139 18.87 -50.35 17.76
N ILE A 140 19.10 -49.84 16.55
CA ILE A 140 20.12 -48.81 16.32
C ILE A 140 19.55 -47.45 16.75
N ALA A 141 20.23 -46.78 17.68
CA ALA A 141 19.94 -45.40 18.05
C ALA A 141 20.83 -44.47 17.22
N ILE A 142 20.25 -43.44 16.63
CA ILE A 142 20.98 -42.44 15.83
C ILE A 142 20.99 -41.16 16.64
N ASP A 143 22.13 -40.45 16.71
CA ASP A 143 22.26 -39.17 17.40
C ASP A 143 21.37 -38.07 16.79
N HIS A 144 21.17 -36.95 17.51
CA HIS A 144 20.37 -35.81 17.03
C HIS A 144 20.87 -35.23 15.70
N ASP A 145 22.18 -35.24 15.50
CA ASP A 145 22.82 -34.74 14.28
C ASP A 145 22.68 -35.73 13.10
N GLY A 146 22.25 -36.98 13.33
CA GLY A 146 22.16 -38.01 12.28
C GLY A 146 23.51 -38.65 11.92
N ASP A 147 24.60 -38.17 12.52
CA ASP A 147 25.97 -38.50 12.11
C ASP A 147 26.51 -39.77 12.77
N ILE A 148 26.07 -40.08 13.99
CA ILE A 148 26.60 -41.17 14.80
C ILE A 148 25.49 -42.15 15.11
N MET A 149 25.79 -43.43 14.89
CA MET A 149 24.91 -44.53 15.23
C MET A 149 25.46 -45.32 16.40
N TYR A 150 24.56 -45.72 17.28
CA TYR A 150 24.83 -46.49 18.48
C TYR A 150 24.06 -47.80 18.39
N HIS A 151 24.76 -48.91 18.59
CA HIS A 151 24.16 -50.23 18.61
C HIS A 151 24.70 -51.05 19.77
N ARG A 152 23.82 -51.63 20.58
CA ARG A 152 24.20 -52.43 21.73
C ARG A 152 24.70 -53.80 21.27
N LEU A 153 25.88 -54.21 21.73
CA LEU A 153 26.47 -55.52 21.38
C LEU A 153 25.83 -56.62 22.22
N GLY A 154 24.86 -57.35 21.65
CA GLY A 154 24.06 -58.36 22.34
C GLY A 154 23.44 -57.86 23.65
N THR A 155 23.58 -58.65 24.73
CA THR A 155 23.11 -58.28 26.08
C THR A 155 24.15 -57.55 26.93
N SER A 156 25.31 -57.22 26.35
CA SER A 156 26.41 -56.60 27.10
C SER A 156 26.12 -55.14 27.46
N SER A 157 26.94 -54.56 28.35
CA SER A 157 26.94 -53.12 28.63
C SER A 157 27.71 -52.31 27.58
N GLN A 158 28.25 -52.97 26.55
CA GLN A 158 29.05 -52.32 25.51
C GLN A 158 28.19 -51.95 24.32
N VAL A 159 28.45 -50.75 23.80
CA VAL A 159 27.74 -50.17 22.67
C VAL A 159 28.76 -49.87 21.59
N LEU A 160 28.53 -50.42 20.40
CA LEU A 160 29.24 -50.08 19.19
C LEU A 160 28.80 -48.68 18.73
N VAL A 161 29.78 -47.82 18.52
CA VAL A 161 29.64 -46.48 17.97
C VAL A 161 30.13 -46.53 16.53
N VAL A 162 29.29 -46.08 15.60
CA VAL A 162 29.59 -46.03 14.17
C VAL A 162 29.37 -44.59 13.70
N GLY A 163 30.44 -43.89 13.36
CA GLY A 163 30.37 -42.53 12.85
C GLY A 163 31.58 -41.67 13.24
N PRO A 164 31.64 -40.42 12.75
CA PRO A 164 30.60 -39.74 11.97
C PRO A 164 30.47 -40.28 10.54
N LEU A 165 29.23 -40.53 10.10
CA LEU A 165 28.89 -41.00 8.75
C LEU A 165 28.74 -39.84 7.74
N ALA A 166 28.58 -38.61 8.22
CA ALA A 166 28.54 -37.43 7.36
C ALA A 166 29.95 -36.98 6.96
N ALA A 167 30.15 -36.77 5.66
CA ALA A 167 31.37 -36.20 5.08
C ALA A 167 31.70 -34.77 5.60
N ASN A 168 30.74 -34.11 6.27
CA ASN A 168 30.79 -32.70 6.64
C ASN A 168 31.62 -32.40 7.91
N ARG A 169 32.20 -33.43 8.56
CA ARG A 169 32.89 -33.29 9.85
C ARG A 169 34.28 -33.92 9.90
N ASN A 170 34.90 -34.18 8.75
CA ASN A 170 36.34 -34.47 8.71
C ASN A 170 37.11 -33.25 9.27
N PRO A 171 37.91 -33.41 10.34
CA PRO A 171 38.58 -32.30 11.01
C PRO A 171 39.58 -31.55 10.11
N GLU A 172 40.02 -32.15 9.01
CA GLU A 172 40.90 -31.50 8.02
C GLU A 172 40.20 -30.46 7.13
N LEU A 173 38.86 -30.45 7.05
CA LEU A 173 38.11 -29.44 6.27
C LEU A 173 37.57 -28.27 7.12
N LYS A 174 37.87 -28.25 8.43
CA LYS A 174 37.26 -27.36 9.43
C LYS A 174 37.60 -25.87 9.28
N ASP A 175 38.66 -25.53 8.55
CA ASP A 175 39.17 -24.14 8.49
C ASP A 175 38.56 -23.26 7.39
N ARG A 176 37.63 -23.77 6.58
CA ARG A 176 36.86 -22.94 5.64
C ARG A 176 35.41 -22.97 6.08
N LEU A 177 34.83 -21.80 6.36
CA LEU A 177 33.38 -21.59 6.45
C LEU A 177 32.68 -22.59 5.52
N PRO A 178 31.89 -23.55 6.04
CA PRO A 178 31.46 -24.71 5.26
C PRO A 178 30.79 -24.19 3.99
N LEU A 179 31.28 -24.62 2.83
CA LEU A 179 30.81 -24.14 1.53
C LEU A 179 29.28 -24.26 1.42
N GLU A 180 28.70 -25.25 2.10
CA GLU A 180 27.26 -25.43 2.24
C GLU A 180 26.55 -24.23 2.87
N LEU A 181 27.09 -23.65 3.94
CA LEU A 181 26.46 -22.52 4.61
C LEU A 181 26.56 -21.26 3.75
N ARG A 182 27.66 -21.10 3.01
CA ARG A 182 27.79 -20.04 1.99
C ARG A 182 26.81 -20.22 0.84
N LEU A 183 26.71 -21.42 0.29
CA LEU A 183 25.76 -21.77 -0.79
C LEU A 183 24.32 -21.57 -0.33
N ARG A 184 23.97 -21.99 0.88
CA ARG A 184 22.65 -21.82 1.46
C ARG A 184 22.31 -20.35 1.68
N LEU A 185 23.22 -19.56 2.23
CA LEU A 185 23.02 -18.11 2.35
C LEU A 185 22.88 -17.44 0.97
N LEU A 186 23.67 -17.87 -0.01
CA LEU A 186 23.62 -17.35 -1.38
C LEU A 186 22.29 -17.70 -2.07
N THR A 187 21.79 -18.92 -1.95
CA THR A 187 20.50 -19.32 -2.55
C THR A 187 19.35 -18.58 -1.87
N TRP A 188 19.31 -18.51 -0.55
CA TRP A 188 18.29 -17.74 0.18
C TRP A 188 18.34 -16.24 -0.17
N SER A 189 19.54 -15.67 -0.28
CA SER A 189 19.74 -14.28 -0.69
C SER A 189 19.25 -14.04 -2.12
N LEU A 190 19.56 -14.93 -3.05
CA LEU A 190 19.15 -14.83 -4.45
C LEU A 190 17.62 -14.95 -4.59
N ILE A 191 17.01 -15.91 -3.89
CA ILE A 191 15.56 -16.09 -3.86
C ILE A 191 14.88 -14.84 -3.28
N GLY A 192 15.39 -14.31 -2.16
CA GLY A 192 14.90 -13.08 -1.55
C GLY A 192 15.03 -11.87 -2.48
N LEU A 193 16.14 -11.75 -3.21
CA LEU A 193 16.38 -10.69 -4.18
C LEU A 193 15.41 -10.77 -5.36
N ILE A 194 15.21 -11.97 -5.93
CA ILE A 194 14.25 -12.17 -7.03
C ILE A 194 12.84 -11.80 -6.58
N PHE A 195 12.45 -12.23 -5.38
CA PHE A 195 11.15 -11.89 -4.81
C PHE A 195 11.00 -10.39 -4.55
N ALA A 196 12.05 -9.73 -4.03
CA ALA A 196 12.09 -8.28 -3.82
C ALA A 196 11.84 -7.52 -5.13
N VAL A 197 12.52 -7.93 -6.21
CA VAL A 197 12.41 -7.32 -7.53
C VAL A 197 11.02 -7.57 -8.13
N ALA A 198 10.51 -8.80 -8.04
CA ALA A 198 9.17 -9.14 -8.53
C ALA A 198 8.09 -8.32 -7.82
N LEU A 199 8.16 -8.24 -6.48
CA LEU A 199 7.22 -7.46 -5.69
C LEU A 199 7.31 -5.97 -6.04
N TRP A 200 8.53 -5.43 -6.18
CA TRP A 200 8.75 -4.05 -6.61
C TRP A 200 8.09 -3.75 -7.96
N PHE A 201 8.30 -4.60 -8.97
CA PHE A 201 7.69 -4.44 -10.29
C PHE A 201 6.17 -4.54 -10.26
N TRP A 202 5.61 -5.42 -9.42
CA TRP A 202 4.16 -5.60 -9.31
C TRP A 202 3.48 -4.42 -8.60
N ILE A 203 4.09 -3.89 -7.55
CA ILE A 203 3.50 -2.83 -6.72
C ILE A 203 3.70 -1.43 -7.31
N ARG A 204 4.77 -1.21 -8.09
CA ARG A 204 5.12 0.09 -8.69
C ARG A 204 4.03 0.70 -9.58
N PRO A 205 3.35 -0.03 -10.50
CA PRO A 205 2.30 0.57 -11.33
C PRO A 205 1.10 1.02 -10.50
N VAL A 206 0.67 0.21 -9.53
CA VAL A 206 -0.43 0.51 -8.60
C VAL A 206 -0.15 1.80 -7.83
N TRP A 207 1.08 1.92 -7.33
CA TRP A 207 1.56 3.10 -6.63
C TRP A 207 1.52 4.37 -7.49
N ARG A 208 2.04 4.29 -8.73
CA ARG A 208 2.12 5.44 -9.64
C ARG A 208 0.74 5.95 -10.05
N ASP A 209 -0.20 5.03 -10.28
CA ASP A 209 -1.57 5.37 -10.62
C ASP A 209 -2.29 6.04 -9.46
N LEU A 210 -2.13 5.53 -8.23
CA LEU A 210 -2.76 6.10 -7.05
C LEU A 210 -2.25 7.53 -6.74
N GLU A 211 -0.96 7.78 -6.94
CA GLU A 211 -0.41 9.13 -6.79
C GLU A 211 -0.93 10.10 -7.87
N GLY A 212 -1.11 9.63 -9.11
CA GLY A 212 -1.70 10.43 -10.19
C GLY A 212 -3.17 10.80 -9.92
N LEU A 213 -3.97 9.85 -9.44
CA LEU A 213 -5.34 10.13 -9.00
C LEU A 213 -5.37 11.11 -7.82
N ARG A 214 -4.47 10.94 -6.85
CA ARG A 214 -4.35 11.84 -5.69
C ARG A 214 -4.03 13.27 -6.12
N GLN A 215 -3.11 13.46 -7.06
CA GLN A 215 -2.77 14.79 -7.59
C GLN A 215 -3.98 15.43 -8.29
N THR A 216 -4.63 14.69 -9.18
CA THR A 216 -5.81 15.20 -9.90
C THR A 216 -6.96 15.57 -8.95
N ALA A 217 -7.17 14.78 -7.88
CA ALA A 217 -8.17 15.09 -6.86
C ALA A 217 -7.84 16.37 -6.07
N LEU A 218 -6.55 16.64 -5.81
CA LEU A 218 -6.10 17.87 -5.17
C LEU A 218 -6.31 19.08 -6.10
N ASP A 219 -5.94 18.95 -7.37
CA ASP A 219 -6.11 20.01 -8.38
C ASP A 219 -7.60 20.38 -8.56
N LEU A 220 -8.48 19.37 -8.59
CA LEU A 220 -9.92 19.55 -8.62
C LEU A 220 -10.45 20.26 -7.37
N GLY A 221 -9.89 19.93 -6.19
CA GLY A 221 -10.23 20.57 -4.92
C GLY A 221 -9.78 22.02 -4.81
N ASP A 222 -8.67 22.38 -5.47
CA ASP A 222 -8.14 23.75 -5.55
C ASP A 222 -8.83 24.60 -6.64
N GLY A 223 -9.81 24.05 -7.36
CA GLY A 223 -10.64 24.77 -8.34
C GLY A 223 -10.14 24.71 -9.78
N HIS A 224 -9.13 23.89 -10.07
CA HIS A 224 -8.63 23.67 -11.43
C HIS A 224 -9.42 22.56 -12.11
N PHE A 225 -10.65 22.87 -12.54
CA PHE A 225 -11.54 21.88 -13.16
C PHE A 225 -11.10 21.44 -14.56
N ASP A 226 -10.15 22.14 -15.18
CA ASP A 226 -9.59 21.81 -16.50
C ASP A 226 -8.55 20.67 -16.45
N ALA A 227 -8.14 20.25 -15.25
CA ALA A 227 -7.22 19.13 -15.07
C ALA A 227 -7.91 17.80 -15.43
N VAL A 228 -7.37 17.10 -16.42
CA VAL A 228 -7.82 15.77 -16.82
C VAL A 228 -6.92 14.73 -16.17
N SER A 229 -7.53 13.75 -15.47
CA SER A 229 -6.78 12.65 -14.86
C SER A 229 -5.98 11.90 -15.94
N PRO A 230 -4.66 11.66 -15.74
CA PRO A 230 -3.86 10.91 -16.69
C PRO A 230 -4.36 9.47 -16.85
N PRO A 231 -4.14 8.82 -18.01
CA PRO A 231 -4.61 7.47 -18.25
C PRO A 231 -4.01 6.50 -17.22
N VAL A 232 -4.89 5.94 -16.40
CA VAL A 232 -4.59 4.96 -15.36
C VAL A 232 -4.13 3.67 -16.03
N ARG A 233 -2.96 3.13 -15.63
CA ARG A 233 -2.44 1.88 -16.21
C ARG A 233 -3.10 0.64 -15.61
N THR A 234 -3.59 0.74 -14.39
CA THR A 234 -4.21 -0.35 -13.64
C THR A 234 -5.73 -0.30 -13.80
N GLN A 235 -6.31 -1.39 -14.34
CA GLN A 235 -7.76 -1.49 -14.55
C GLN A 235 -8.59 -1.31 -13.26
N LEU A 236 -8.01 -1.61 -12.09
CA LEU A 236 -8.63 -1.43 -10.77
C LEU A 236 -9.06 0.02 -10.49
N PHE A 237 -8.30 1.02 -10.95
CA PHE A 237 -8.61 2.44 -10.67
C PHE A 237 -9.20 3.18 -11.86
N ALA A 238 -9.35 2.53 -13.01
CA ALA A 238 -9.94 3.14 -14.20
C ALA A 238 -11.38 3.67 -13.95
N PRO A 239 -12.30 2.89 -13.32
CA PRO A 239 -13.66 3.39 -13.05
C PRO A 239 -13.70 4.62 -12.12
N LEU A 240 -12.72 4.71 -11.20
CA LEU A 240 -12.63 5.84 -10.27
C LEU A 240 -12.15 7.10 -11.00
N SER A 241 -11.16 6.98 -11.89
CA SER A 241 -10.70 8.07 -12.75
C SER A 241 -11.82 8.59 -13.64
N ASP A 242 -12.59 7.69 -14.26
CA ASP A 242 -13.73 8.07 -15.11
C ASP A 242 -14.82 8.81 -14.32
N THR A 243 -15.12 8.32 -13.12
CA THR A 243 -16.09 8.97 -12.22
C THR A 243 -15.62 10.37 -11.82
N MET A 244 -14.34 10.54 -11.51
CA MET A 244 -13.77 11.83 -11.13
C MET A 244 -13.77 12.83 -12.30
N ASN A 245 -13.40 12.38 -13.50
CA ASN A 245 -13.48 13.19 -14.71
C ASN A 245 -14.93 13.60 -15.02
N SER A 246 -15.90 12.68 -14.85
CA SER A 246 -17.33 13.00 -15.03
C SER A 246 -17.82 14.06 -14.04
N MET A 247 -17.35 14.02 -12.79
CA MET A 247 -17.66 15.07 -11.81
C MET A 247 -17.06 16.41 -12.20
N ALA A 248 -15.80 16.44 -12.65
CA ALA A 248 -15.14 17.66 -13.11
C ALA A 248 -15.91 18.31 -14.28
N GLU A 249 -16.36 17.50 -15.25
CA GLU A 249 -17.17 17.97 -16.39
C GLU A 249 -18.49 18.60 -15.94
N ARG A 250 -19.21 17.93 -15.01
CA ARG A 250 -20.47 18.46 -14.47
C ARG A 250 -20.27 19.79 -13.76
N ILE A 251 -19.18 19.94 -13.00
CA ILE A 251 -18.87 21.20 -12.31
C ILE A 251 -18.54 22.30 -13.31
N ARG A 252 -17.76 22.01 -14.37
CA ARG A 252 -17.49 22.96 -15.45
C ARG A 252 -18.77 23.44 -16.11
N GLN A 253 -19.66 22.52 -16.45
CA GLN A 253 -20.93 22.85 -17.09
C GLN A 253 -21.81 23.73 -16.18
N LEU A 254 -21.88 23.41 -14.89
CA LEU A 254 -22.61 24.21 -13.92
C LEU A 254 -22.03 25.64 -13.80
N LEU A 255 -20.71 25.77 -13.76
CA LEU A 255 -20.03 27.06 -13.66
C LEU A 255 -20.21 27.90 -14.94
N ALA A 256 -20.19 27.26 -16.11
CA ALA A 256 -20.45 27.90 -17.39
C ALA A 256 -21.88 28.47 -17.44
N THR A 257 -22.88 27.66 -17.11
CA THR A 257 -24.29 28.09 -17.04
C THR A 257 -24.46 29.24 -16.04
N HIS A 258 -23.84 29.15 -14.87
CA HIS A 258 -23.91 30.22 -13.87
C HIS A 258 -23.30 31.54 -14.37
N ARG A 259 -22.16 31.48 -15.08
CA ARG A 259 -21.52 32.65 -15.68
C ARG A 259 -22.39 33.27 -16.78
N GLU A 260 -22.97 32.45 -17.64
CA GLU A 260 -23.87 32.90 -18.71
C GLU A 260 -25.11 33.60 -18.14
N LEU A 261 -25.76 32.98 -17.14
CA LEU A 261 -26.89 33.59 -16.43
C LEU A 261 -26.50 34.91 -15.75
N SER A 262 -25.35 34.95 -15.06
CA SER A 262 -24.88 36.17 -14.38
C SER A 262 -24.61 37.31 -15.36
N CYS A 263 -24.04 36.99 -16.53
CA CYS A 263 -23.79 37.97 -17.59
C CYS A 263 -25.09 38.47 -18.23
N GLY A 264 -26.02 37.56 -18.52
CA GLY A 264 -27.35 37.90 -19.04
C GLY A 264 -28.14 38.78 -18.08
N ILE A 265 -28.22 38.41 -16.80
CA ILE A 265 -28.88 39.21 -15.76
C ILE A 265 -28.29 40.61 -15.69
N SER A 266 -26.96 40.73 -15.70
CA SER A 266 -26.30 42.05 -15.64
C SER A 266 -26.60 42.93 -16.86
N HIS A 267 -26.80 42.31 -18.03
CA HIS A 267 -27.13 43.02 -19.26
C HIS A 267 -28.60 43.47 -19.28
N GLU A 268 -29.52 42.57 -18.94
CA GLU A 268 -30.97 42.82 -18.92
C GLU A 268 -31.37 43.82 -17.83
N LEU A 269 -30.66 43.86 -16.69
CA LEU A 269 -30.91 44.86 -15.64
C LEU A 269 -30.35 46.25 -15.97
N ARG A 270 -29.25 46.33 -16.74
CA ARG A 270 -28.58 47.61 -17.01
C ARG A 270 -29.43 48.56 -17.87
N THR A 271 -30.13 48.03 -18.86
CA THR A 271 -30.95 48.78 -19.81
C THR A 271 -32.13 49.54 -19.17
N PRO A 272 -33.03 48.90 -18.40
CA PRO A 272 -34.13 49.59 -17.72
C PRO A 272 -33.62 50.55 -16.64
N ILE A 273 -32.57 50.20 -15.89
CA ILE A 273 -31.96 51.10 -14.89
C ILE A 273 -31.43 52.38 -15.54
N ALA A 274 -30.84 52.29 -16.73
CA ALA A 274 -30.38 53.45 -17.48
C ALA A 274 -31.55 54.32 -17.97
N ARG A 275 -32.64 53.70 -18.46
CA ARG A 275 -33.86 54.42 -18.88
C ARG A 275 -34.54 55.13 -17.72
N MET A 276 -34.66 54.48 -16.56
CA MET A 276 -35.21 55.10 -15.35
C MET A 276 -34.36 56.30 -14.88
N ARG A 277 -33.04 56.19 -14.92
CA ARG A 277 -32.15 57.32 -14.58
C ARG A 277 -32.36 58.51 -15.50
N PHE A 278 -32.49 58.26 -16.80
CA PHE A 278 -32.75 59.31 -17.79
C PHE A 278 -34.13 59.95 -17.60
N ALA A 279 -35.17 59.14 -17.34
CA ALA A 279 -36.51 59.63 -17.05
C ALA A 279 -36.56 60.48 -15.76
N LEU A 280 -35.82 60.11 -14.71
CA LEU A 280 -35.69 60.90 -13.48
C LEU A 280 -34.99 62.25 -13.72
N GLU A 281 -33.94 62.26 -14.54
CA GLU A 281 -33.22 63.49 -14.91
C GLU A 281 -34.13 64.44 -15.70
N MET A 282 -34.84 63.93 -16.71
CA MET A 282 -35.83 64.72 -17.47
C MET A 282 -36.99 65.23 -16.60
N LEU A 283 -37.47 64.44 -15.63
CA LEU A 283 -38.55 64.83 -14.73
C LEU A 283 -38.13 65.97 -13.80
N SER A 284 -36.84 66.09 -13.50
CA SER A 284 -36.29 67.20 -12.70
C SER A 284 -36.19 68.53 -13.47
N GLU A 285 -36.12 68.48 -14.81
CA GLU A 285 -36.00 69.66 -15.68
C GLU A 285 -37.33 70.12 -16.29
N THR A 286 -38.40 69.32 -16.16
CA THR A 286 -39.66 69.55 -16.86
C THR A 286 -40.72 70.20 -15.96
N GLU A 287 -41.18 71.40 -16.32
CA GLU A 287 -42.21 72.13 -15.54
C GLU A 287 -43.66 71.77 -15.94
N GLN A 288 -43.87 71.18 -17.12
CA GLN A 288 -45.20 70.84 -17.62
C GLN A 288 -45.76 69.58 -16.97
N ARG A 289 -46.97 69.66 -16.42
CA ARG A 289 -47.60 68.57 -15.65
C ARG A 289 -47.88 67.32 -16.50
N GLU A 290 -48.35 67.50 -17.72
CA GLU A 290 -48.66 66.39 -18.65
C GLU A 290 -47.40 65.59 -19.03
N GLU A 291 -46.27 66.27 -19.25
CA GLU A 291 -45.00 65.64 -19.61
C GLU A 291 -44.38 64.90 -18.41
N ARG A 292 -44.54 65.45 -17.19
CA ARG A 292 -44.17 64.75 -15.94
C ARG A 292 -44.98 63.47 -15.71
N GLU A 293 -46.29 63.52 -15.95
CA GLU A 293 -47.18 62.34 -15.84
C GLU A 293 -46.78 61.25 -16.86
N ARG A 294 -46.37 61.63 -18.08
CA ARG A 294 -45.86 60.72 -19.10
C ARG A 294 -44.53 60.05 -18.70
N LEU A 295 -43.58 60.82 -18.17
CA LEU A 295 -42.30 60.29 -17.69
C LEU A 295 -42.48 59.38 -16.47
N TRP A 296 -43.42 59.69 -15.58
CA TRP A 296 -43.78 58.83 -14.46
C TRP A 296 -44.36 57.50 -14.93
N ALA A 297 -45.30 57.52 -15.88
CA ALA A 297 -45.88 56.29 -16.45
C ALA A 297 -44.82 55.43 -17.16
N MET A 298 -43.81 56.04 -17.78
CA MET A 298 -42.70 55.32 -18.41
C MET A 298 -41.78 54.64 -17.37
N MET A 299 -41.51 55.29 -16.23
CA MET A 299 -40.74 54.67 -15.15
C MET A 299 -41.52 53.53 -14.47
N GLU A 300 -42.83 53.67 -14.28
CA GLU A 300 -43.67 52.60 -13.74
C GLU A 300 -43.64 51.37 -14.66
N ALA A 301 -43.73 51.58 -15.98
CA ALA A 301 -43.61 50.49 -16.96
C ALA A 301 -42.22 49.82 -16.94
N ASP A 302 -41.14 50.60 -16.79
CA ASP A 302 -39.78 50.07 -16.65
C ASP A 302 -39.59 49.28 -15.33
N LEU A 303 -40.29 49.66 -14.26
CA LEU A 303 -40.29 48.95 -12.97
C LEU A 303 -41.05 47.63 -13.08
N ASP A 304 -42.23 47.64 -13.72
CA ASP A 304 -43.01 46.43 -14.01
C ASP A 304 -42.22 45.44 -14.89
N GLU A 305 -41.46 45.94 -15.87
CA GLU A 305 -40.57 45.13 -16.71
C GLU A 305 -39.47 44.43 -15.90
N LEU A 306 -38.86 45.15 -14.95
CA LEU A 306 -37.86 44.62 -14.02
C LEU A 306 -38.44 43.54 -13.08
N ASP A 307 -39.63 43.77 -12.53
CA ASP A 307 -40.31 42.82 -11.64
C ASP A 307 -40.67 41.52 -12.39
N HIS A 308 -41.18 41.63 -13.62
CA HIS A 308 -41.42 40.47 -14.48
C HIS A 308 -40.13 39.73 -14.85
N GLY A 309 -39.06 40.46 -15.16
CA GLY A 309 -37.73 39.90 -15.42
C GLY A 309 -37.20 39.11 -14.22
N SER A 310 -37.28 39.68 -13.01
CA SER A 310 -36.83 39.03 -11.77
C SER A 310 -37.55 37.70 -11.51
N ALA A 311 -38.87 37.65 -11.74
CA ALA A 311 -39.68 36.44 -11.60
C ALA A 311 -39.32 35.37 -12.63
N PHE A 312 -39.01 35.78 -13.87
CA PHE A 312 -38.53 34.89 -14.92
C PHE A 312 -37.17 34.27 -14.55
N PHE A 313 -36.22 35.08 -14.11
CA PHE A 313 -34.89 34.60 -13.69
C PHE A 313 -34.95 33.66 -12.49
N GLN A 314 -35.81 33.94 -11.50
CA GLN A 314 -35.97 33.07 -10.33
C GLN A 314 -36.55 31.69 -10.71
N ARG A 315 -37.45 31.63 -11.70
CA ARG A 315 -37.94 30.35 -12.25
C ARG A 315 -36.85 29.60 -13.03
N GLN A 316 -36.00 30.32 -13.75
CA GLN A 316 -34.92 29.71 -14.53
C GLN A 316 -33.81 29.16 -13.64
N ALA A 317 -33.42 29.91 -12.61
CA ALA A 317 -32.48 29.45 -11.57
C ALA A 317 -33.03 28.24 -10.79
N GLY A 318 -34.33 28.23 -10.48
CA GLY A 318 -35.00 27.10 -9.82
C GLY A 318 -35.05 25.81 -10.65
N ARG A 319 -35.06 25.89 -11.99
CA ARG A 319 -35.04 24.70 -12.87
C ARG A 319 -33.67 24.04 -13.01
N VAL A 320 -32.58 24.77 -12.77
CA VAL A 320 -31.22 24.21 -12.81
C VAL A 320 -30.98 23.23 -11.65
N VAL A 321 -31.79 23.30 -10.59
CA VAL A 321 -31.72 22.43 -9.41
C VAL A 321 -33.01 21.60 -9.31
N ASP A 322 -33.19 20.60 -10.17
CA ASP A 322 -34.26 19.59 -10.01
C ASP A 322 -33.79 18.40 -9.15
N ARG A 323 -34.71 17.87 -8.34
CA ARG A 323 -34.59 16.98 -7.15
C ARG A 323 -33.92 15.61 -7.38
N ARG A 324 -33.24 15.35 -8.50
CA ARG A 324 -32.58 14.06 -8.79
C ARG A 324 -31.20 14.14 -9.42
N GLY A 325 -30.60 15.33 -9.57
CA GLY A 325 -29.20 15.46 -10.00
C GLY A 325 -28.85 14.81 -11.36
N ARG A 326 -29.83 14.62 -12.25
CA ARG A 326 -29.61 14.12 -13.62
C ARG A 326 -29.85 15.23 -14.64
N PHE A 327 -28.85 15.46 -15.48
CA PHE A 327 -28.90 16.37 -16.61
C PHE A 327 -29.73 15.74 -17.74
N ARG A 328 -30.73 16.47 -18.27
CA ARG A 328 -31.49 16.05 -19.45
C ARG A 328 -30.78 16.63 -20.69
N PRO A 329 -30.30 15.81 -21.64
CA PRO A 329 -29.67 16.34 -22.84
C PRO A 329 -30.69 17.08 -23.71
N PRO A 330 -30.26 18.08 -24.50
CA PRO A 330 -31.14 18.75 -25.45
C PRO A 330 -31.63 17.76 -26.52
N ALA A 331 -32.92 17.82 -26.82
CA ALA A 331 -33.53 17.02 -27.88
C ALA A 331 -32.89 17.40 -29.23
N ARG A 332 -32.39 16.41 -29.97
CA ARG A 332 -31.96 16.61 -31.35
C ARG A 332 -33.16 17.07 -32.20
N PRO A 333 -32.99 18.06 -33.09
CA PRO A 333 -34.01 18.37 -34.08
C PRO A 333 -34.19 17.15 -35.00
N GLN A 334 -35.43 16.70 -35.15
CA GLN A 334 -35.81 15.75 -36.20
C GLN A 334 -35.75 16.51 -37.53
N ALA A 335 -35.07 15.91 -38.51
CA ALA A 335 -35.04 16.37 -39.88
C ALA A 335 -36.41 16.22 -40.56
#